data_AF-A0A1X9NAU0-F1
#
_entry.id   AF-A0A1X9NAU0-F1
#
_cell.length_a   1.000
_cell.length_b   1.000
_cell.length_c   1.000
_cell.angle_alpha   90.00
_cell.angle_beta   90.00
_cell.angle_gamma   90.00
#
_symmetry.space_group_name_H-M   'P 1'
#
loop_
_entity.id
_entity.type
_entity.pdbx_description
1 polymer ?
#
loop_
_entity_poly.entity_id
_entity_poly.type
_entity_poly.pdbx_seq_one_letter_code
_entity_poly.pdbx_strand_id
1 'polypeptide(L)'
;MFSLLTDEALLSCMAYVDLNPVRAAMAQTPEDSDYTAIQERIKPQFDLQQAIHSQTDSEDLLEFNHALKPLLPFEGNITNDNQEGLLFSFTDYLELVDWTGRTIALNKRGAIPSHLPNILKRLSVNHKTWLSSATRFEALHRHRFGRRRPGTKSTTA
;
A
#
# COMPACT_ATOMS: atom_id res chain seq x y z
N MET A 1 4.40 21.94 -9.50
CA MET A 1 4.23 22.08 -8.04
C MET A 1 3.47 20.87 -7.55
N PHE A 2 4.17 19.78 -7.20
CA PHE A 2 3.55 18.64 -6.54
C PHE A 2 3.55 18.95 -5.05
N SER A 3 2.43 19.41 -4.53
CA SER A 3 2.24 19.51 -3.09
C SER A 3 1.99 18.11 -2.56
N LEU A 4 2.70 17.67 -1.50
CA LEU A 4 2.49 16.39 -0.81
C LEU A 4 1.09 16.26 -0.16
N LEU A 5 0.21 17.23 -0.39
CA LEU A 5 -1.13 17.34 0.20
C LEU A 5 -2.20 16.58 -0.60
N THR A 6 -1.84 15.90 -1.69
CA THR A 6 -2.79 15.02 -2.42
C THR A 6 -2.38 13.57 -2.28
N ASP A 7 -3.37 12.67 -2.32
CA ASP A 7 -3.15 11.22 -2.25
C ASP A 7 -2.23 10.75 -3.38
N GLU A 8 -2.32 11.34 -4.58
CA GLU A 8 -1.45 11.00 -5.71
C GLU A 8 0.00 11.39 -5.44
N ALA A 9 0.24 12.56 -4.83
CA ALA A 9 1.59 12.99 -4.48
C ALA A 9 2.18 12.09 -3.39
N LEU A 10 1.37 11.72 -2.38
CA LEU A 10 1.76 10.79 -1.34
C LEU A 10 2.11 9.41 -1.91
N LEU A 11 1.21 8.80 -2.68
CA LEU A 11 1.41 7.47 -3.29
C LEU A 11 2.61 7.47 -4.25
N SER A 12 2.80 8.55 -5.02
CA SER A 12 3.97 8.72 -5.89
C SER A 12 5.28 8.76 -5.08
N CYS A 13 5.28 9.49 -3.97
CA CYS A 13 6.45 9.56 -3.09
C CYS A 13 6.74 8.22 -2.41
N MET A 14 5.71 7.53 -1.92
CA MET A 14 5.86 6.19 -1.35
C MET A 14 6.45 5.23 -2.39
N ALA A 15 5.87 5.17 -3.60
CA ALA A 15 6.36 4.30 -4.67
C ALA A 15 7.79 4.65 -5.10
N TYR A 16 8.14 5.93 -5.15
CA TYR A 16 9.50 6.37 -5.45
C TYR A 16 10.51 5.84 -4.44
N VAL A 17 10.21 5.95 -3.15
CA VAL A 17 11.08 5.48 -2.06
C VAL A 17 11.19 3.96 -2.07
N ASP A 18 10.07 3.26 -2.20
CA ASP A 18 10.03 1.80 -2.22
C ASP A 18 10.76 1.20 -3.44
N LEU A 19 10.86 1.95 -4.54
CA LEU A 19 11.64 1.56 -5.72
C LEU A 19 13.13 1.94 -5.63
N ASN A 20 13.59 2.65 -4.60
CA ASN A 20 14.97 3.09 -4.50
C ASN A 20 15.99 1.94 -4.57
N PRO A 21 15.82 0.82 -3.84
CA PRO A 21 16.78 -0.28 -3.93
C PRO A 21 16.82 -0.94 -5.31
N VAL A 22 15.66 -1.06 -5.97
CA VAL A 22 15.58 -1.54 -7.37
C VAL A 22 16.33 -0.60 -8.31
N ARG A 23 16.09 0.72 -8.18
CA ARG A 23 16.76 1.75 -8.99
C ARG A 23 18.27 1.82 -8.76
N ALA A 24 18.72 1.56 -7.53
CA ALA A 24 20.13 1.47 -7.19
C ALA A 24 20.78 0.15 -7.65
N ALA A 25 19.99 -0.77 -8.21
CA ALA A 25 20.39 -2.14 -8.52
C ALA A 25 20.89 -2.94 -7.30
N MET A 26 20.37 -2.60 -6.12
CA MET A 26 20.58 -3.33 -4.87
C MET A 26 19.59 -4.50 -4.71
N ALA A 27 18.44 -4.42 -5.38
CA ALA A 27 17.44 -5.49 -5.46
C ALA A 27 16.89 -5.62 -6.88
N GLN A 28 16.34 -6.78 -7.24
CA GLN A 28 15.66 -6.98 -8.54
C GLN A 28 14.17 -6.67 -8.47
N THR A 29 13.56 -6.81 -7.29
CA THR A 29 12.13 -6.61 -7.07
C THR A 29 11.88 -5.84 -5.75
N PRO A 30 10.73 -5.17 -5.61
CA PRO A 30 10.37 -4.48 -4.36
C PRO A 30 10.25 -5.43 -3.16
N GLU A 31 9.77 -6.66 -3.35
CA GLU A 31 9.63 -7.63 -2.26
C GLU A 31 10.97 -8.21 -1.76
N ASP A 32 12.01 -8.14 -2.59
CA ASP A 32 13.39 -8.50 -2.23
C ASP A 32 14.22 -7.28 -1.78
N SER A 33 13.59 -6.11 -1.64
CA SER A 33 14.27 -4.86 -1.29
C SER A 33 14.34 -4.67 0.23
N ASP A 34 15.46 -5.08 0.82
CA ASP A 34 15.70 -4.97 2.26
C ASP A 34 15.53 -3.56 2.81
N TYR A 35 14.96 -3.46 4.01
CA TYR A 35 14.80 -2.23 4.79
C TYR A 35 13.92 -1.16 4.11
N THR A 36 12.90 -1.59 3.36
CA THR A 36 11.89 -0.70 2.75
C THR A 36 10.52 -0.84 3.41
N ALA A 37 9.70 0.20 3.30
CA ALA A 37 8.34 0.16 3.82
C ALA A 37 7.48 -0.86 3.08
N ILE A 38 7.66 -1.03 1.76
CA ILE A 38 6.97 -2.08 0.99
C ILE A 38 7.33 -3.49 1.47
N GLN A 39 8.61 -3.77 1.75
CA GLN A 39 9.04 -5.07 2.27
C GLN A 39 8.43 -5.34 3.64
N GLU A 40 8.49 -4.36 4.55
CA GLU A 40 7.93 -4.50 5.89
C GLU A 40 6.40 -4.70 5.85
N ARG A 41 5.70 -4.09 4.90
CA ARG A 41 4.26 -4.33 4.69
C ARG A 41 3.96 -5.73 4.14
N ILE A 42 4.83 -6.27 3.28
CA ILE A 42 4.68 -7.60 2.68
C ILE A 42 5.02 -8.69 3.70
N LYS A 43 6.11 -8.52 4.43
CA LYS A 43 6.64 -9.49 5.38
C LYS A 43 7.15 -8.76 6.64
N PRO A 44 6.25 -8.42 7.57
CA PRO A 44 6.60 -7.71 8.79
C PRO A 44 7.61 -8.50 9.61
N GLN A 45 8.79 -7.94 9.78
CA GLN A 45 9.91 -8.58 10.49
C GLN A 45 10.69 -7.60 11.36
N PHE A 46 10.50 -6.29 11.15
CA PHE A 46 11.32 -5.29 11.79
C PHE A 46 10.76 -4.88 13.16
N ASP A 47 11.47 -5.29 14.21
CA ASP A 47 11.21 -4.80 15.56
C ASP A 47 11.94 -3.47 15.79
N LEU A 48 11.21 -2.37 15.55
CA LEU A 48 11.74 -1.02 15.71
C LEU A 48 12.12 -0.69 17.17
N GLN A 49 11.41 -1.25 18.16
CA GLN A 49 11.73 -1.02 19.58
C GLN A 49 13.07 -1.66 19.93
N GLN A 50 13.24 -2.92 19.54
CA GLN A 50 14.51 -3.62 19.73
C GLN A 50 15.66 -2.93 18.99
N ALA A 51 15.44 -2.51 17.74
CA ALA A 51 16.45 -1.85 16.93
C ALA A 51 16.92 -0.51 17.54
N ILE A 52 16.01 0.26 18.14
CA ILE A 52 16.35 1.51 18.82
C ILE A 52 17.10 1.22 20.11
N HIS A 53 16.61 0.29 20.93
CA HIS A 53 17.29 -0.08 22.18
C HIS A 53 18.74 -0.49 21.93
N SER A 54 18.98 -1.36 20.93
CA SER A 54 20.34 -1.77 20.56
C SER A 54 21.24 -0.63 20.10
N GLN A 55 20.69 0.40 19.45
CA GLN A 55 21.46 1.56 18.98
C GLN A 55 21.74 2.56 20.09
N THR A 56 20.82 2.75 21.04
CA THR A 56 21.04 3.56 22.24
C THR A 56 22.10 2.93 23.13
N ASP A 57 22.06 1.61 23.32
CA ASP A 57 23.07 0.87 24.09
C ASP A 57 24.47 0.94 23.44
N SER A 58 24.53 1.05 22.11
CA SER A 58 25.78 1.16 21.34
C SER A 58 26.34 2.60 21.29
N GLU A 59 25.67 3.57 21.94
CA GLU A 59 25.96 5.02 21.88
C GLU A 59 25.90 5.63 20.46
N ASP A 60 25.37 4.90 19.47
CA ASP A 60 25.24 5.36 18.07
C ASP A 60 24.07 6.34 17.89
N LEU A 61 23.06 6.26 18.76
CA LEU A 61 21.94 7.20 18.81
C LEU A 61 22.01 8.05 20.09
N LEU A 62 21.98 9.38 19.93
CA LEU A 62 21.62 10.29 21.02
C LEU A 62 20.24 9.89 21.58
N GLU A 63 20.00 10.10 22.88
CA GLU A 63 18.78 9.69 23.59
C GLU A 63 17.51 9.83 22.72
N PHE A 64 16.95 8.70 22.29
CA PHE A 64 15.77 8.66 21.44
C PHE A 64 14.50 8.53 22.29
N ASN A 65 14.02 9.65 22.83
CA ASN A 65 12.87 9.67 23.74
C ASN A 65 11.52 9.91 23.05
N HIS A 66 11.38 9.56 21.76
CA HIS A 66 10.17 9.82 20.98
C HIS A 66 9.30 8.58 20.80
N ALA A 67 7.97 8.79 20.83
CA ALA A 67 7.00 7.75 20.53
C ALA A 67 7.16 7.27 19.08
N LEU A 68 7.31 5.96 18.91
CA LEU A 68 7.44 5.34 17.59
C LEU A 68 6.12 5.41 16.85
N LYS A 69 6.19 5.87 15.60
CA LYS A 69 5.05 5.87 14.69
C LYS A 69 5.14 4.65 13.78
N PRO A 70 4.21 3.69 13.89
CA PRO A 70 4.17 2.55 12.98
C PRO A 70 3.83 3.01 11.56
N LEU A 71 4.06 2.12 10.58
CA LEU A 71 3.61 2.35 9.21
C LEU A 71 2.09 2.50 9.17
N LEU A 72 1.62 3.57 8.52
CA LEU A 72 0.19 3.84 8.38
C LEU A 72 -0.50 2.70 7.60
N PRO A 73 -1.59 2.09 8.09
CA PRO A 73 -2.22 0.96 7.41
C PRO A 73 -2.93 1.41 6.14
N PHE A 74 -3.11 0.48 5.19
CA PHE A 74 -3.98 0.68 4.03
C PHE A 74 -5.39 0.21 4.41
N GLU A 75 -6.36 1.13 4.38
CA GLU A 75 -7.75 0.88 4.76
C GLU A 75 -8.67 0.71 3.56
N GLY A 76 -8.18 0.93 2.34
CA GLY A 76 -8.94 0.74 1.11
C GLY A 76 -10.07 1.75 0.96
N ASN A 77 -11.30 1.24 0.81
CA ASN A 77 -12.45 2.07 0.51
C ASN A 77 -12.92 2.88 1.72
N ILE A 78 -13.55 4.03 1.44
CA ILE A 78 -14.23 4.83 2.45
C ILE A 78 -15.40 4.04 3.04
N THR A 79 -15.45 4.00 4.36
CA THR A 79 -16.47 3.37 5.17
C THR A 79 -17.18 4.42 6.03
N ASN A 80 -18.09 3.98 6.90
CA ASN A 80 -18.75 4.87 7.86
C ASN A 80 -18.03 4.88 9.22
N ASP A 81 -16.94 4.11 9.33
CA ASP A 81 -16.16 3.99 10.54
C ASP A 81 -15.06 5.05 10.55
N ASN A 82 -14.48 5.31 11.72
CA ASN A 82 -13.33 6.21 11.82
C ASN A 82 -12.12 5.56 11.12
N GLN A 83 -11.65 6.20 10.06
CA GLN A 83 -10.53 5.75 9.23
C GLN A 83 -9.38 6.74 9.38
N GLU A 84 -8.27 6.25 9.93
CA GLU A 84 -7.06 7.06 10.17
C GLU A 84 -5.91 6.63 9.24
N GLY A 85 -6.12 5.57 8.45
CA GLY A 85 -5.13 5.01 7.55
C GLY A 85 -5.15 5.62 6.15
N LEU A 86 -4.38 5.01 5.25
CA LEU A 86 -4.37 5.34 3.84
C LEU A 86 -5.66 4.81 3.20
N LEU A 87 -6.47 5.70 2.65
CA LEU A 87 -7.70 5.37 1.90
C LEU A 87 -7.38 4.87 0.49
N PHE A 88 -6.52 3.86 0.43
CA PHE A 88 -6.05 3.23 -0.80
C PHE A 88 -5.92 1.73 -0.57
N SER A 89 -6.11 0.94 -1.63
CA SER A 89 -5.96 -0.52 -1.57
C SER A 89 -4.47 -0.87 -1.56
N PHE A 90 -4.04 -1.70 -0.60
CA PHE A 90 -2.66 -2.20 -0.61
C PHE A 90 -2.35 -3.01 -1.88
N THR A 91 -3.33 -3.77 -2.38
CA THR A 91 -3.20 -4.52 -3.63
C THR A 91 -2.94 -3.58 -4.81
N ASP A 92 -3.70 -2.50 -4.90
CA ASP A 92 -3.60 -1.52 -5.98
C ASP A 92 -2.28 -0.74 -5.85
N TYR A 93 -1.81 -0.52 -4.62
CA TYR A 93 -0.50 0.07 -4.35
C TYR A 93 0.64 -0.82 -4.86
N LEU A 94 0.57 -2.14 -4.61
CA LEU A 94 1.55 -3.08 -5.14
C LEU A 94 1.58 -3.06 -6.66
N GLU A 95 0.42 -3.04 -7.32
CA GLU A 95 0.33 -2.93 -8.78
C GLU A 95 0.90 -1.61 -9.31
N LEU A 96 0.60 -0.49 -8.64
CA LEU A 96 1.16 0.82 -8.96
C LEU A 96 2.69 0.80 -8.90
N VAL A 97 3.26 0.21 -7.84
CA VAL A 97 4.72 0.09 -7.67
C VAL A 97 5.34 -0.80 -8.75
N ASP A 98 4.75 -1.97 -9.04
CA ASP A 98 5.25 -2.89 -10.07
C ASP A 98 5.21 -2.25 -11.46
N TRP A 99 4.10 -1.58 -11.81
CA TRP A 99 3.98 -0.85 -13.06
C TRP A 99 5.00 0.29 -13.18
N THR A 100 5.16 1.07 -12.12
CA THR A 100 6.12 2.19 -12.07
C THR A 100 7.56 1.70 -12.19
N GLY A 101 7.93 0.65 -11.44
CA GLY A 101 9.28 0.07 -11.46
C GLY A 101 9.67 -0.56 -12.80
N ARG A 102 8.69 -1.05 -13.58
CA ARG A 102 8.90 -1.51 -14.96
C ARG A 102 9.03 -0.36 -15.96
N THR A 103 8.26 0.72 -15.77
CA THR A 103 8.20 1.83 -16.73
C THR A 103 9.42 2.75 -16.65
N ILE A 104 9.97 2.96 -15.45
CA ILE A 104 11.17 3.79 -15.22
C ILE A 104 12.42 3.24 -15.96
N ALA A 105 12.38 1.98 -16.38
CA ALA A 105 13.44 1.25 -17.06
C ALA A 105 13.87 1.80 -18.42
N LEU A 106 13.05 2.64 -19.07
CA LEU A 106 13.29 3.02 -20.47
C LEU A 106 14.63 3.76 -20.69
N ASN A 107 15.27 4.32 -19.65
CA ASN A 107 16.56 5.03 -19.77
C ASN A 107 17.45 5.02 -18.50
N LYS A 108 17.28 4.08 -17.55
CA LYS A 108 18.00 4.09 -16.25
C LYS A 108 18.50 2.71 -15.82
N ARG A 109 19.56 2.70 -15.00
CA ARG A 109 20.07 1.52 -14.29
C ARG A 109 19.03 1.09 -13.25
N GLY A 110 18.84 -0.23 -13.09
CA GLY A 110 17.95 -0.81 -12.08
C GLY A 110 16.48 -0.70 -12.45
N ALA A 111 15.86 -1.82 -12.80
CA ALA A 111 14.47 -1.91 -13.20
C ALA A 111 13.91 -3.29 -12.87
N ILE A 112 12.60 -3.36 -12.64
CA ILE A 112 11.91 -4.63 -12.49
C ILE A 112 11.89 -5.34 -13.86
N PRO A 113 12.45 -6.56 -13.99
CA PRO A 113 12.52 -7.23 -15.29
C PRO A 113 11.14 -7.52 -15.88
N SER A 114 10.94 -7.17 -17.15
CA SER A 114 9.65 -7.32 -17.87
C SER A 114 9.15 -8.76 -17.95
N HIS A 115 10.05 -9.74 -17.90
CA HIS A 115 9.72 -11.17 -17.95
C HIS A 115 9.16 -11.72 -16.63
N LEU A 116 9.37 -11.03 -15.50
CA LEU A 116 8.83 -11.49 -14.22
C LEU A 116 7.31 -11.37 -14.20
N PRO A 117 6.57 -12.32 -13.60
CA PRO A 117 5.14 -12.16 -13.31
C PRO A 117 4.87 -10.87 -12.54
N ASN A 118 3.64 -10.34 -12.59
CA ASN A 118 3.28 -9.18 -11.76
C ASN A 118 3.48 -9.48 -10.27
N ILE A 119 3.68 -8.44 -9.46
CA ILE A 119 4.00 -8.58 -8.04
C ILE A 119 2.96 -9.41 -7.27
N LEU A 120 1.67 -9.29 -7.61
CA LEU A 120 0.61 -10.07 -6.96
C LEU A 120 0.77 -11.58 -7.18
N LYS A 121 1.18 -12.00 -8.38
CA LYS A 121 1.50 -13.39 -8.69
C LYS A 121 2.77 -13.85 -7.97
N ARG A 122 3.81 -13.01 -7.88
CA ARG A 122 5.07 -13.34 -7.19
C ARG A 122 4.85 -13.53 -5.69
N LEU A 123 4.03 -12.67 -5.08
CA LEU A 123 3.64 -12.73 -3.67
C LEU A 123 2.60 -13.80 -3.34
N SER A 124 2.14 -14.59 -4.32
CA SER A 124 1.10 -15.61 -4.12
C SER A 124 -0.17 -15.06 -3.45
N VAL A 125 -0.50 -13.78 -3.67
CA VAL A 125 -1.71 -13.16 -3.12
C VAL A 125 -2.90 -13.94 -3.66
N ASN A 126 -3.59 -14.65 -2.76
CA ASN A 126 -4.52 -15.71 -3.11
C ASN A 126 -5.62 -15.18 -4.05
N HIS A 127 -5.67 -15.76 -5.26
CA HIS A 127 -6.65 -15.48 -6.30
C HIS A 127 -8.10 -15.47 -5.78
N LYS A 128 -8.41 -16.23 -4.72
CA LYS A 128 -9.75 -16.29 -4.09
C LYS A 128 -10.13 -15.03 -3.34
N THR A 129 -9.18 -14.36 -2.68
CA THR A 129 -9.44 -13.09 -1.98
C THR A 129 -9.69 -11.97 -3.00
N TRP A 130 -8.87 -11.92 -4.06
CA TRP A 130 -9.08 -10.99 -5.19
C TRP A 130 -10.39 -11.26 -5.93
N LEU A 131 -10.68 -12.52 -6.26
CA LEU A 131 -11.93 -12.92 -6.92
C LEU A 131 -13.14 -12.55 -6.06
N SER A 132 -13.07 -12.72 -4.74
CA SER A 132 -14.14 -12.33 -3.82
C SER A 132 -14.39 -10.81 -3.82
N SER A 133 -13.34 -9.99 -3.83
CA SER A 133 -13.45 -8.52 -3.92
C SER A 133 -13.97 -8.06 -5.29
N ALA A 134 -13.49 -8.65 -6.38
CA ALA A 134 -13.88 -8.30 -7.74
C ALA A 134 -15.30 -8.78 -8.11
N THR A 135 -15.73 -9.96 -7.65
CA THR A 135 -17.05 -10.53 -7.99
C THR A 135 -18.17 -10.12 -7.05
N ARG A 136 -17.88 -9.70 -5.80
CA ARG A 136 -18.89 -9.17 -4.87
C ARG A 136 -19.07 -7.66 -4.96
N PHE A 137 -18.43 -7.00 -5.93
CA PHE A 137 -18.52 -5.56 -6.18
C PHE A 137 -19.99 -5.08 -6.29
N GLU A 138 -20.81 -5.73 -7.12
CA GLU A 138 -22.22 -5.36 -7.26
C GLU A 138 -23.08 -5.69 -6.02
N ALA A 139 -22.78 -6.78 -5.31
CA ALA A 139 -23.55 -7.21 -4.14
C ALA A 139 -23.36 -6.25 -2.95
N LEU A 140 -22.13 -5.75 -2.76
CA LEU A 140 -21.81 -4.75 -1.75
C LEU A 140 -22.33 -3.36 -2.13
N HIS A 141 -22.25 -2.98 -3.42
CA HIS A 141 -22.74 -1.69 -3.90
C HIS A 141 -24.27 -1.57 -3.80
N ARG A 142 -25.02 -2.63 -4.12
CA ARG A 142 -26.48 -2.66 -4.05
C ARG A 142 -27.00 -2.59 -2.62
N HIS A 143 -26.28 -3.18 -1.66
CA HIS A 143 -26.64 -3.13 -0.24
C HIS A 143 -26.30 -1.78 0.42
N ARG A 144 -25.20 -1.13 0.02
CA ARG A 144 -24.71 0.10 0.67
C ARG A 144 -25.24 1.39 0.02
N PHE A 145 -25.56 1.36 -1.28
CA PHE A 145 -26.05 2.52 -2.03
C PHE A 145 -27.41 2.32 -2.71
N GLY A 146 -28.08 1.18 -2.45
CA GLY A 146 -29.46 0.96 -2.91
C GLY A 146 -30.43 1.93 -2.25
N ARG A 147 -30.74 3.04 -2.93
CA ARG A 147 -31.81 3.95 -2.51
C ARG A 147 -33.13 3.18 -2.40
N ARG A 148 -33.70 3.09 -1.20
CA ARG A 148 -35.10 2.71 -1.03
C ARG A 148 -35.94 3.73 -1.81
N ARG A 149 -36.67 3.27 -2.83
CA ARG A 149 -37.71 4.08 -3.47
C ARG A 149 -38.73 4.46 -2.38
N PRO A 150 -39.06 5.75 -2.18
CA PRO A 150 -40.13 6.13 -1.27
C PRO A 150 -41.43 5.49 -1.76
N GLY A 151 -42.06 4.68 -0.90
CA GLY A 151 -43.37 4.11 -1.19
C GLY A 151 -44.38 5.22 -1.40
N THR A 152 -45.06 5.20 -2.54
CA THR A 152 -46.26 5.99 -2.80
C THR A 152 -47.29 5.69 -1.73
N LYS A 153 -47.59 6.67 -0.87
CA LYS A 153 -48.74 6.58 0.03
C LYS A 153 -50.00 6.50 -0.83
N SER A 154 -50.73 5.41 -0.70
CA SER A 154 -52.12 5.30 -1.15
C SER A 154 -52.94 6.29 -0.32
N THR A 155 -53.49 7.31 -0.98
CA THR A 155 -54.56 8.15 -0.42
C THR A 155 -55.86 7.39 -0.59
N THR A 156 -56.40 6.87 0.51
CA THR A 156 -57.80 6.48 0.63
C THR A 156 -58.56 7.62 1.30
N ALA A 157 -59.43 8.28 0.53
CA ALA A 157 -60.71 8.85 0.94
C ALA A 157 -61.59 8.96 -0.31
#